data_AF-A0A939ZNJ5-F1
#
_entry.id   AF-A0A939ZNJ5-F1
#
_cell.length_a   1.000
_cell.length_b   1.000
_cell.length_c   1.000
_cell.angle_alpha   90.00
_cell.angle_beta   90.00
_cell.angle_gamma   90.00
#
_symmetry.space_group_name_H-M   'P 1'
#
loop_
_entity.id
_entity.type
_entity.pdbx_description
1 polymer ?
#
loop_
_entity_poly.entity_id
_entity_poly.type
_entity_poly.pdbx_seq_one_letter_code
_entity_poly.pdbx_strand_id
1 'polypeptide(L)'
;MKIKEGFKLRTIVGEHIVTGEGLAQVNFNKIISLNETAAYLWEHVTGKEFSVGDLTKLLLDEYDVDEATASKDAAAIADKWIEIGIVEK
;
A
#
# COMPACT_ATOMS: atom_id res chain seq x y z
N MET A 1 8.14 -7.28 5.04
CA MET A 1 7.43 -7.00 3.79
C MET A 1 7.99 -5.70 3.21
N LYS A 2 8.13 -5.63 1.89
CA LYS A 2 8.64 -4.45 1.18
C LYS A 2 7.89 -4.23 -0.11
N ILE A 3 7.63 -2.98 -0.47
CA ILE A 3 7.09 -2.63 -1.79
C ILE A 3 8.15 -2.97 -2.85
N LYS A 4 7.71 -3.68 -3.90
CA LYS A 4 8.59 -4.04 -5.02
C LYS A 4 9.11 -2.79 -5.72
N GLU A 5 10.36 -2.85 -6.16
CA GLU A 5 10.94 -1.77 -6.96
C GLU A 5 10.23 -1.68 -8.32
N GLY A 6 10.00 -0.44 -8.78
CA GLY A 6 9.27 -0.15 -10.01
C GLY A 6 7.80 0.25 -9.81
N PHE A 7 7.22 0.10 -8.61
CA PHE A 7 5.90 0.67 -8.32
C PHE A 7 6.03 2.12 -7.85
N LYS A 8 5.31 3.02 -8.51
CA LYS A 8 5.22 4.44 -8.14
C LYS A 8 3.79 4.83 -7.84
N LEU A 9 3.61 5.53 -6.72
CA LEU A 9 2.38 6.23 -6.42
C LEU A 9 2.32 7.51 -7.25
N ARG A 10 1.19 7.78 -7.88
CA ARG A 10 0.86 9.00 -8.60
C ARG A 10 -0.51 9.47 -8.15
N THR A 11 -0.65 10.76 -7.86
CA THR A 11 -1.95 11.36 -7.53
C THR A 11 -2.49 12.09 -8.76
N ILE A 12 -3.69 11.74 -9.19
CA ILE A 12 -4.37 12.36 -10.35
C ILE A 12 -5.75 12.80 -9.89
N VAL A 13 -5.98 14.11 -9.86
CA VAL A 13 -7.29 14.76 -9.56
C VAL A 13 -8.04 14.11 -8.39
N GLY A 14 -7.40 14.03 -7.21
CA GLY A 14 -8.02 13.50 -6.00
C GLY A 14 -8.03 11.96 -5.88
N GLU A 15 -7.55 11.24 -6.89
CA GLU A 15 -7.35 9.79 -6.83
C GLU A 15 -5.87 9.45 -6.70
N HIS A 16 -5.56 8.45 -5.87
CA HIS A 16 -4.21 7.95 -5.69
C HIS A 16 -4.08 6.64 -6.47
N ILE A 17 -3.18 6.60 -7.46
CA ILE A 17 -2.97 5.42 -8.29
C ILE A 17 -1.55 4.89 -8.16
N VAL A 18 -1.39 3.57 -8.08
CA VAL A 18 -0.09 2.92 -8.15
C VAL A 18 0.11 2.36 -9.55
N THR A 19 1.23 2.73 -10.17
CA THR A 19 1.65 2.29 -11.51
C THR A 19 3.01 1.60 -11.45
N GLY A 20 3.12 0.42 -12.08
CA GLY A 20 4.41 -0.25 -12.27
C GLY A 20 5.15 0.30 -13.50
N GLU A 21 6.24 1.02 -13.31
CA GLU A 21 7.17 1.44 -14.36
C GLU A 21 8.45 0.58 -14.27
N GLY A 22 8.82 -0.13 -15.36
CA GLY A 22 10.19 -0.67 -15.51
C GLY A 22 10.42 -2.18 -15.43
N LEU A 23 9.41 -3.04 -15.29
CA LEU A 23 9.59 -4.45 -15.67
C LEU A 23 9.51 -4.53 -17.21
N ALA A 24 10.52 -5.11 -17.87
CA ALA A 24 10.56 -5.28 -19.33
C ALA A 24 9.42 -6.14 -19.91
N GLN A 25 8.44 -6.51 -19.07
CA GLN A 25 7.24 -7.27 -19.37
C GLN A 25 6.01 -6.74 -18.58
N VAL A 26 6.02 -5.48 -18.07
CA VAL A 26 4.88 -4.94 -17.29
C VAL A 26 3.64 -4.89 -18.17
N ASN A 27 2.69 -5.77 -17.87
CA ASN A 27 1.29 -5.52 -18.13
C ASN A 27 0.93 -4.16 -17.51
N PHE A 28 0.87 -3.11 -18.33
CA PHE A 28 0.29 -1.79 -17.99
C PHE A 28 -1.15 -1.90 -17.45
N ASN A 29 -1.72 -3.09 -17.44
CA ASN A 29 -3.02 -3.47 -16.88
C ASN A 29 -3.07 -3.58 -15.34
N LYS A 30 -2.00 -3.27 -14.61
CA LYS A 30 -2.01 -3.24 -13.13
C LYS A 30 -1.99 -1.80 -12.60
N ILE A 31 -2.99 -1.01 -13.01
CA ILE A 31 -3.32 0.25 -12.33
C ILE A 31 -4.11 -0.14 -11.08
N ILE A 32 -3.63 0.28 -9.92
CA ILE A 32 -4.31 0.03 -8.64
C ILE A 32 -4.72 1.37 -8.07
N SER A 33 -6.02 1.63 -8.01
CA SER A 33 -6.56 2.78 -7.32
C SER A 33 -6.55 2.52 -5.82
N LEU A 34 -5.89 3.40 -5.09
CA LEU A 34 -5.87 3.46 -3.64
C LEU A 34 -6.86 4.53 -3.19
N ASN A 35 -7.61 4.23 -2.13
CA ASN A 35 -8.31 5.27 -1.39
C ASN A 35 -7.29 6.08 -0.56
N GLU A 36 -7.73 7.19 0.03
CA GLU A 36 -6.89 8.10 0.81
C GLU A 36 -6.11 7.36 1.91
N THR A 37 -6.78 6.48 2.65
CA THR A 37 -6.17 5.67 3.72
C THR A 37 -5.07 4.74 3.19
N ALA A 38 -5.33 4.03 2.09
CA ALA A 38 -4.35 3.13 1.49
C ALA A 38 -3.17 3.88 0.88
N ALA A 39 -3.40 5.07 0.34
CA ALA A 39 -2.36 5.94 -0.18
C ALA A 39 -1.45 6.45 0.94
N TYR A 40 -2.04 6.91 2.05
CA TYR A 40 -1.31 7.31 3.24
C TYR A 40 -0.37 6.19 3.73
N LEU A 41 -0.92 4.97 3.89
CA LEU A 41 -0.13 3.80 4.26
C LEU A 41 1.00 3.53 3.25
N TRP A 42 0.69 3.58 1.97
CA TRP A 42 1.66 3.35 0.89
C TRP A 42 2.81 4.34 0.93
N GLU A 43 2.53 5.64 1.05
CA GLU A 43 3.56 6.69 1.16
C GLU A 43 4.45 6.48 2.37
N HIS A 44 3.85 6.10 3.50
CA HIS A 44 4.58 5.87 4.74
C HIS A 44 5.47 4.64 4.70
N VAL A 45 5.17 3.62 3.90
CA VAL A 45 5.98 2.40 3.81
C VAL A 45 6.83 2.30 2.55
N THR A 46 6.66 3.23 1.61
CA THR A 46 7.48 3.32 0.40
C THR A 46 8.95 3.54 0.76
N GLY A 47 9.84 2.74 0.17
CA GLY A 47 11.29 2.86 0.35
C GLY A 47 11.85 2.21 1.61
N LYS A 48 11.03 1.54 2.42
CA LYS A 48 11.49 0.77 3.59
C LYS A 48 10.73 -0.53 3.77
N GLU A 49 11.24 -1.37 4.65
CA GLU A 49 10.56 -2.57 5.09
C GLU A 49 9.50 -2.21 6.14
N PHE A 50 8.37 -2.91 6.09
CA PHE A 50 7.26 -2.72 7.00
C PHE A 50 6.61 -4.06 7.34
N SER A 51 5.87 -4.05 8.44
CA SER A 51 5.05 -5.16 8.92
C SER A 51 3.60 -4.73 9.06
N VAL A 52 2.69 -5.70 9.25
CA VAL A 52 1.29 -5.40 9.57
C VAL A 52 1.19 -4.50 10.79
N GLY A 53 2.02 -4.73 11.82
CA GLY A 53 2.06 -3.87 13.01
C GLY A 53 2.47 -2.42 12.75
N ASP A 54 3.32 -2.16 11.74
CA ASP A 54 3.66 -0.80 11.35
C ASP A 54 2.46 -0.11 10.68
N LEU A 55 1.75 -0.82 9.79
CA LEU A 55 0.52 -0.33 9.18
C LEU A 55 -0.57 -0.08 10.23
N THR A 56 -0.74 -0.97 11.21
CA THR A 56 -1.68 -0.80 12.32
C THR A 56 -1.38 0.48 13.09
N LYS A 57 -0.11 0.73 13.43
CA LYS A 57 0.28 1.95 14.14
C LYS A 57 0.01 3.21 13.33
N LEU A 58 0.28 3.18 12.03
CA LEU A 58 -0.02 4.30 11.14
C LEU A 58 -1.52 4.60 11.09
N LEU A 59 -2.37 3.57 11.07
CA LEU A 59 -3.82 3.74 11.14
C LEU A 59 -4.28 4.31 12.47
N LEU A 60 -3.70 3.87 13.59
CA LEU A 60 -4.03 4.39 14.93
C LEU A 60 -3.56 5.83 15.17
N ASP A 61 -2.48 6.25 14.50
CA ASP A 61 -1.91 7.59 14.64
C ASP A 61 -2.70 8.62 13.82
N GLU A 62 -3.10 8.26 12.60
CA GLU A 62 -3.86 9.14 11.68
C GLU A 62 -5.38 9.08 11.91
N TYR A 63 -5.90 7.93 12.34
CA TYR A 63 -7.33 7.71 12.53
C TYR A 63 -7.65 7.30 13.97
N ASP A 64 -8.73 7.88 14.51
CA ASP A 64 -9.30 7.48 15.80
C ASP A 64 -10.11 6.18 15.63
N VAL A 65 -9.39 5.06 15.56
CA VAL A 65 -9.94 3.70 15.41
C VAL A 65 -9.40 2.78 16.50
N ASP A 66 -10.13 1.70 16.81
CA ASP A 66 -9.65 0.69 17.76
C ASP A 66 -8.51 -0.16 17.17
N GLU A 67 -7.58 -0.62 18.02
CA GLU A 67 -6.44 -1.46 17.62
C GLU A 67 -6.88 -2.73 16.90
N ALA A 68 -7.99 -3.35 17.31
CA ALA A 68 -8.50 -4.56 16.66
C ALA A 68 -8.99 -4.26 15.23
N THR A 69 -9.64 -3.12 15.01
CA THR A 69 -10.06 -2.66 13.68
C THR A 69 -8.86 -2.32 12.82
N ALA A 70 -7.96 -1.46 13.32
CA ALA A 70 -6.75 -1.06 12.63
C ALA A 70 -5.90 -2.26 12.22
N SER A 71 -5.73 -3.24 13.12
CA SER A 71 -4.96 -4.44 12.82
C SER A 71 -5.62 -5.32 11.77
N LYS A 72 -6.96 -5.38 11.76
CA LYS A 72 -7.70 -6.16 10.77
C LYS A 72 -7.62 -5.51 9.39
N ASP A 73 -7.79 -4.20 9.30
CA ASP A 73 -7.66 -3.44 8.06
C ASP A 73 -6.22 -3.46 7.54
N ALA A 74 -5.23 -3.28 8.40
CA ALA A 74 -3.81 -3.40 8.09
C ALA A 74 -3.44 -4.79 7.55
N ALA A 75 -3.98 -5.85 8.14
CA ALA A 75 -3.77 -7.21 7.67
C ALA A 75 -4.43 -7.42 6.29
N ALA A 76 -5.68 -6.97 6.13
CA ALA A 76 -6.42 -7.12 4.89
C ALA A 76 -5.75 -6.39 3.72
N ILE A 77 -5.24 -5.17 3.93
CA ILE A 77 -4.56 -4.41 2.88
C ILE A 77 -3.20 -5.02 2.54
N ALA A 78 -2.43 -5.47 3.54
CA ALA A 78 -1.15 -6.13 3.32
C ALA A 78 -1.32 -7.43 2.53
N ASP A 79 -2.32 -8.24 2.86
CA ASP A 79 -2.62 -9.47 2.13
C ASP A 79 -3.02 -9.18 0.69
N LYS A 80 -3.86 -8.16 0.47
CA LYS A 80 -4.25 -7.72 -0.87
C LYS A 80 -3.07 -7.25 -1.70
N TRP A 81 -2.12 -6.53 -1.10
CA TRP A 81 -0.87 -6.11 -1.76
C TRP A 81 0.05 -7.28 -2.14
N ILE A 82 0.06 -8.33 -1.32
CA ILE A 82 0.79 -9.57 -1.61
C ILE A 82 0.09 -10.35 -2.74
N GLU A 83 -1.23 -10.49 -2.70
CA GLU A 83 -2.04 -11.22 -3.70
C GLU A 83 -1.89 -10.63 -5.10
N ILE A 84 -1.97 -9.29 -5.22
CA ILE A 84 -1.79 -8.59 -6.49
C ILE A 84 -0.31 -8.51 -6.92
N GLY A 85 0.61 -8.86 -6.02
CA GLY A 85 2.03 -9.04 -6.29
C GLY A 85 2.85 -7.76 -6.31
N ILE A 86 2.40 -6.70 -5.62
CA ILE A 86 3.12 -5.41 -5.52
C ILE A 86 4.01 -5.30 -4.27
N VAL A 87 3.77 -6.17 -3.27
CA VAL A 87 4.59 -6.31 -2.07
C VAL A 87 5.22 -7.70 -2.06
N GLU A 88 6.48 -7.78 -1.66
CA GLU A 88 7.19 -9.02 -1.38
C GLU A 88 7.44 -9.18 0.13
N LYS A 89 7.55 -10.43 0.58
CA LYS A 89 7.66 -10.76 2.01
C LYS A 89 9.07 -10.54 2.51
#